data_AF-A0A1G7CSN0-F1
#
_entry.id   AF-A0A1G7CSN0-F1
#
_cell.length_a   1.000
_cell.length_b   1.000
_cell.length_c   1.000
_cell.angle_alpha   90.00
_cell.angle_beta   90.00
_cell.angle_gamma   90.00
#
_symmetry.space_group_name_H-M   'P 1'
#
loop_
_entity.id
_entity.type
_entity.pdbx_description
1 polymer ?
#
loop_
_entity_poly.entity_id
_entity_poly.type
_entity_poly.pdbx_seq_one_letter_code
_entity_poly.pdbx_strand_id
1 'polypeptide(L)' 'MNLNGMIADLKRKSDRELRELALEYGIQLSSGEVRKLRPLLDEISFSFLWTGVPEPFIRKVESIIGPERTRWIMDQYL' A
#
# COMPACT_ATOMS: atom_id res chain seq x y z
N MET A 1 -7.56 -13.26 -10.50
CA MET A 1 -7.33 -13.05 -9.05
C MET A 1 -8.32 -11.99 -8.57
N ASN A 2 -8.92 -12.18 -7.39
CA ASN A 2 -9.75 -11.15 -6.76
C ASN A 2 -8.89 -10.32 -5.78
N LEU A 3 -9.39 -9.15 -5.35
CA LEU A 3 -8.67 -8.23 -4.46
C LEU A 3 -8.19 -8.92 -3.17
N ASN A 4 -9.04 -9.75 -2.56
CA ASN A 4 -8.73 -10.46 -1.33
C ASN A 4 -7.57 -11.46 -1.50
N GLY A 5 -7.51 -12.18 -2.63
CA GLY A 5 -6.41 -13.07 -2.95
C GLY A 5 -5.09 -12.30 -3.10
N MET A 6 -5.13 -11.14 -3.76
CA MET A 6 -3.94 -10.30 -3.94
C MET A 6 -3.42 -9.76 -2.59
N ILE A 7 -4.32 -9.31 -1.71
CA ILE A 7 -3.97 -8.88 -0.35
C ILE A 7 -3.38 -10.04 0.46
N ALA A 8 -3.97 -11.23 0.38
CA ALA A 8 -3.45 -12.41 1.07
C ALA A 8 -2.04 -12.78 0.59
N ASP A 9 -1.77 -12.69 -0.71
CA ASP A 9 -0.46 -12.94 -1.28
C ASP A 9 0.57 -11.90 -0.85
N LEU A 10 0.19 -10.61 -0.80
CA LEU A 10 1.05 -9.55 -0.23
C LEU A 10 1.37 -9.82 1.25
N LYS A 11 0.40 -10.26 2.05
CA LYS A 11 0.62 -10.56 3.47
C LYS A 11 1.55 -11.74 3.72
N ARG A 12 1.68 -12.67 2.77
CA ARG A 12 2.58 -13.83 2.85
C ARG A 12 4.02 -13.50 2.47
N LYS A 13 4.24 -12.43 1.71
CA LYS A 13 5.58 -12.00 1.32
C LYS A 13 6.39 -11.52 2.53
N SER A 14 7.69 -11.75 2.47
CA SER A 14 8.66 -11.17 3.40
C SER A 14 8.81 -9.66 3.18
N ASP A 15 9.33 -8.95 4.17
CA ASP A 15 9.60 -7.51 4.05
C ASP A 15 10.53 -7.21 2.86
N ARG A 16 11.48 -8.12 2.56
CA ARG A 16 12.37 -8.00 1.41
C ARG A 16 11.60 -8.08 0.10
N GLU A 17 10.76 -9.09 -0.05
CA GLU A 17 9.94 -9.29 -1.27
C GLU A 17 8.95 -8.15 -1.48
N LEU A 18 8.35 -7.62 -0.40
CA LEU A 18 7.46 -6.46 -0.49
C LEU A 18 8.21 -5.21 -0.94
N ARG A 19 9.44 -5.02 -0.46
CA ARG A 19 10.30 -3.91 -0.88
C ARG A 19 10.73 -4.03 -2.33
N GLU A 20 11.13 -5.22 -2.76
CA GLU A 20 11.48 -5.51 -4.15
C GLU A 20 10.28 -5.28 -5.08
N LEU A 21 9.10 -5.77 -4.68
CA LEU A 21 7.86 -5.50 -5.40
C LEU A 21 7.56 -4.00 -5.48
N ALA A 22 7.64 -3.26 -4.39
CA ALA A 22 7.41 -1.81 -4.41
C ALA A 22 8.39 -1.09 -5.36
N LEU A 23 9.65 -1.53 -5.40
CA LEU A 23 10.67 -0.99 -6.28
C LEU A 23 10.35 -1.23 -7.77
N GLU A 24 9.75 -2.37 -8.12
CA GLU A 24 9.29 -2.66 -9.49
C GLU A 24 8.25 -1.63 -9.97
N TYR A 25 7.46 -1.06 -9.06
CA TYR A 25 6.51 0.03 -9.32
C TYR A 25 7.10 1.43 -9.15
N GLY A 26 8.44 1.54 -8.99
CA GLY A 26 9.13 2.81 -8.77
C GLY A 26 9.01 3.38 -7.36
N ILE A 27 8.44 2.63 -6.41
CA ILE A 27 8.25 3.06 -5.02
C ILE A 27 9.40 2.53 -4.17
N GLN A 28 10.31 3.42 -3.80
CA GLN A 28 11.38 3.10 -2.86
C GLN A 28 10.85 3.13 -1.42
N LEU A 29 10.78 1.96 -0.79
CA LEU A 29 10.42 1.80 0.62
C LEU A 29 11.61 1.32 1.44
N SER A 30 11.77 1.88 2.64
CA SER A 30 12.64 1.34 3.66
C SER A 30 12.00 0.14 4.35
N SER A 31 12.80 -0.72 4.99
CA SER A 31 12.28 -1.85 5.76
C SER A 31 11.33 -1.41 6.89
N GLY A 32 11.56 -0.23 7.47
CA GLY A 32 10.68 0.34 8.50
C GLY A 32 9.31 0.77 7.95
N GLU A 33 9.28 1.32 6.74
CA GLU A 33 8.05 1.69 6.05
C GLU A 33 7.24 0.46 5.66
N VAL A 34 7.90 -0.56 5.11
CA VAL A 34 7.23 -1.84 4.77
C VAL A 34 6.54 -2.45 6.00
N ARG A 35 7.24 -2.47 7.15
CA ARG A 35 6.67 -2.97 8.42
C ARG A 35 5.47 -2.16 8.89
N LYS A 36 5.48 -0.84 8.70
CA LYS A 36 4.37 0.04 9.08
C LYS A 36 3.19 -0.03 8.12
N LEU A 37 3.44 -0.29 6.83
CA LEU A 37 2.39 -0.43 5.81
C LEU A 37 1.68 -1.79 5.89
N ARG A 38 2.39 -2.84 6.34
CA ARG A 38 1.85 -4.20 6.39
C ARG A 38 0.50 -4.33 7.12
N PRO A 39 0.29 -3.74 8.30
CA PRO A 39 -1.01 -3.78 8.98
C PRO A 39 -2.12 -3.06 8.21
N LEU A 40 -1.80 -2.06 7.38
CA LEU A 40 -2.82 -1.37 6.60
C LEU A 40 -3.45 -2.27 5.52
N LEU A 41 -2.76 -3.36 5.12
CA LEU A 41 -3.34 -4.38 4.24
C LEU A 41 -4.54 -5.10 4.87
N ASP A 42 -4.69 -5.06 6.21
CA ASP A 42 -5.87 -5.60 6.90
C ASP A 42 -7.09 -4.67 6.83
N GLU A 43 -6.89 -3.38 6.56
CA GLU A 43 -7.96 -2.40 6.46
C GLU A 43 -8.54 -2.28 5.04
N ILE A 44 -7.86 -2.84 4.04
CA ILE A 44 -8.33 -2.83 2.65
C ILE A 44 -9.54 -3.76 2.53
N SER A 45 -10.61 -3.24 1.94
CA SER A 45 -11.83 -4.00 1.70
C SER A 45 -12.33 -3.81 0.27
N PHE A 46 -13.14 -4.77 -0.21
CA PHE A 46 -13.69 -4.74 -1.56
C PHE A 46 -14.56 -3.51 -1.84
N SER A 47 -15.12 -2.87 -0.80
CA SER A 47 -15.89 -1.64 -0.96
C SER A 47 -15.06 -0.50 -1.55
N PHE A 48 -13.73 -0.48 -1.36
CA PHE A 48 -12.85 0.57 -1.88
C PHE A 48 -12.89 0.64 -3.41
N LEU A 49 -13.19 -0.46 -4.09
CA LEU A 49 -13.34 -0.48 -5.55
C LEU A 49 -14.58 0.28 -6.03
N TRP A 50 -15.57 0.46 -5.16
CA TRP A 50 -16.82 1.15 -5.47
C TRP A 50 -16.87 2.55 -4.88
N THR A 51 -16.36 2.72 -3.67
CA THR A 51 -16.39 4.00 -2.93
C THR A 51 -15.13 4.84 -3.12
N GLY A 52 -14.10 4.28 -3.77
CA GLY A 52 -12.75 4.82 -3.72
C GLY A 52 -12.05 4.51 -2.39
N VAL A 53 -10.78 4.87 -2.31
CA VAL A 53 -9.96 4.72 -1.09
C VAL A 53 -10.37 5.81 -0.08
N PRO A 54 -10.75 5.45 1.16
CA PRO A 54 -11.13 6.43 2.17
C PRO A 54 -10.00 7.39 2.53
N GLU A 55 -10.29 8.69 2.65
CA GLU A 55 -9.32 9.71 3.08
C GLU A 55 -8.56 9.34 4.37
N PRO A 56 -9.19 8.80 5.44
CA PRO A 56 -8.45 8.38 6.63
C PRO A 56 -7.39 7.31 6.35
N PHE A 57 -7.63 6.42 5.38
CA PHE A 57 -6.66 5.41 4.97
C PHE A 57 -5.48 6.05 4.23
N ILE A 58 -5.76 7.00 3.32
CA ILE A 58 -4.73 7.77 2.62
C ILE A 58 -3.84 8.52 3.63
N ARG A 59 -4.43 9.13 4.66
CA ARG A 59 -3.67 9.81 5.74
C ARG A 59 -2.75 8.88 6.52
N LYS A 60 -3.17 7.64 6.78
CA LYS A 60 -2.30 6.63 7.41
C LYS A 60 -1.10 6.32 6.53
N VAL A 61 -1.31 6.10 5.24
CA VAL A 61 -0.22 5.89 4.27
C VAL A 61 0.70 7.11 4.22
N GLU A 62 0.14 8.31 4.13
CA GLU A 62 0.85 9.60 4.15
C GLU A 62 1.75 9.75 5.39
N SER A 63 1.27 9.36 6.57
CA SER A 63 2.08 9.41 7.80
C SER A 63 3.28 8.46 7.79
N ILE A 64 3.29 7.46 6.91
CA ILE A 64 4.35 6.45 6.83
C ILE A 64 5.36 6.80 5.75
N ILE A 65 4.90 7.11 4.54
CA ILE A 65 5.78 7.36 3.38
C ILE A 65 5.94 8.86 3.05
N GLY A 66 5.20 9.73 3.72
CA GLY A 66 5.26 11.17 3.53
C GLY A 66 4.36 11.70 2.41
N PRO A 67 4.00 13.00 2.47
CA PRO A 67 3.04 13.64 1.57
C PRO A 67 3.43 13.61 0.10
N GLU A 68 4.71 13.79 -0.22
CA GLU A 68 5.18 13.84 -1.61
C GLU A 68 5.04 12.49 -2.32
N ARG A 69 5.50 11.41 -1.67
CA ARG A 69 5.37 10.05 -2.21
C ARG A 69 3.91 9.60 -2.28
N THR A 70 3.11 9.93 -1.26
CA THR A 70 1.67 9.63 -1.31
C THR A 70 0.99 10.35 -2.46
N ARG A 71 1.23 11.66 -2.65
CA ARG A 71 0.66 12.41 -3.76
C ARG A 71 1.09 11.84 -5.10
N TRP A 72 2.37 11.50 -5.26
CA TRP A 72 2.86 10.84 -6.47
C TRP A 72 2.13 9.52 -6.76
N ILE A 73 1.90 8.67 -5.75
CA ILE A 73 1.13 7.43 -5.93
C ILE A 73 -0.31 7.73 -6.34
N MET A 74 -0.96 8.72 -5.70
CA MET A 74 -2.33 9.12 -6.03
C MET A 74 -2.40 9.59 -7.49
N ASP A 75 -1.54 10.51 -7.92
CA ASP A 75 -1.54 11.08 -9.27
C ASP A 75 -1.26 10.04 -10.37
N GLN A 76 -0.53 8.96 -10.05
CA GLN A 76 -0.19 7.92 -11.02
C GLN A 76 -1.23 6.80 -11.15
N TYR A 77 -2.00 6.52 -10.08
CA TYR A 77 -2.78 5.29 -9.99
C TYR A 77 -4.25 5.48 -9.58
N LEU A 78 -4.70 6.68 -9.22
CA LEU A 78 -6.07 7.01 -8.82
C LEU A 78 -6.61 8.21 -9.60
#